data_AF-A0A835RQI8-F1
#
_entry.id   AF-A0A835RQI8-F1
#
_cell.length_a   1.000
_cell.length_b   1.000
_cell.length_c   1.000
_cell.angle_alpha   90.00
_cell.angle_beta   90.00
_cell.angle_gamma   90.00
#
_symmetry.space_group_name_H-M   'P 1'
#
loop_
_entity.id
_entity.type
_entity.pdbx_description
1 polymer ?
#
loop_
_entity_poly.entity_id
_entity_poly.type
_entity_poly.pdbx_seq_one_letter_code
_entity_poly.pdbx_strand_id
1 'polypeptide(L)'
;MDRLVSEMLKLIEADGDSFAKKAQMYYLRRPELISHVEDFYRMYRSLAERYNNATMELSKNGSTELQSQSSVISIELGTDVTSASLPSSPHRTSEHKPSHFKPCSRAAGFDFFLGSGGNSDRSRKISDESSSESSSDSDYCKLIYAYENYNLEARIIELENELREAKDKLRENRNGFKEQCELLLNREDLDLSSTKLMANQGVLAVNNFNALAKHIEEMEVDMPDFKGEFEQLKEEIKAAVEQFELEISRRDHAIREYKMWLGAIMNKYVQDDSSLESEQKSLIAAVKADEEEVIQDKSAPEIKTLERVQMIRDMVTMGRHPSNRTLQREKSLVEAQLSSLMTSINCYEIKLQVLEERIKQLEAEKSNVYTESEKRITELEDEIFEFKVTINTLTAEKEELSAQVSKLENDAKARKDESSKFEDHPHKWHEEHNKLTQQVKDAQKASISLTYRVKELEEKVHNQELLIMDSAEEKREAIRQLCFSLEHYRVGYLQLRQMLQMQHRRPAVMVT
;
A
#
# COMPACT_ATOMS: atom_id res chain seq x y z
N MET A 1 -1.47 5.24 26.08
CA MET A 1 -2.21 4.88 24.85
C MET A 1 -2.24 3.36 24.74
N ASP A 2 -1.06 2.77 24.52
CA ASP A 2 -0.53 1.47 24.98
C ASP A 2 -1.52 0.52 25.67
N ARG A 3 -2.11 0.84 26.84
CA ARG A 3 -3.12 -0.02 27.48
C ARG A 3 -4.29 -0.38 26.53
N LEU A 4 -4.87 0.60 25.83
CA LEU A 4 -5.92 0.36 24.84
C LEU A 4 -5.40 -0.47 23.66
N VAL A 5 -4.14 -0.30 23.27
CA VAL A 5 -3.50 -1.13 22.22
C VAL A 5 -3.38 -2.58 22.68
N SER A 6 -2.95 -2.83 23.91
CA SER A 6 -2.92 -4.17 24.51
C SER A 6 -4.33 -4.79 24.66
N GLU A 7 -5.35 -3.99 24.93
CA GLU A 7 -6.75 -4.44 25.00
C GLU A 7 -7.31 -4.75 23.60
N MET A 8 -7.00 -3.93 22.58
CA MET A 8 -7.34 -4.20 21.17
C MET A 8 -6.65 -5.45 20.61
N LEU A 9 -5.36 -5.64 20.88
CA LEU A 9 -4.62 -6.83 20.43
C LEU A 9 -5.23 -8.12 20.99
N LYS A 10 -5.59 -8.13 22.29
CA LYS A 10 -6.27 -9.27 22.94
C LYS A 10 -7.65 -9.59 22.37
N LEU A 11 -8.33 -8.62 21.75
CA LEU A 11 -9.60 -8.89 21.05
C LEU A 11 -9.36 -9.58 19.69
N ILE A 12 -8.23 -9.31 19.03
CA ILE A 12 -7.82 -9.89 17.74
C ILE A 12 -7.17 -11.28 17.91
N GLU A 13 -6.36 -11.45 18.96
CA GLU A 13 -5.69 -12.69 19.32
C GLU A 13 -6.70 -13.73 19.84
N ALA A 14 -6.74 -14.92 19.24
CA ALA A 14 -7.96 -15.74 19.24
C ALA A 14 -7.76 -17.22 19.62
N ASP A 15 -8.36 -17.61 20.75
CA ASP A 15 -8.45 -18.97 21.31
C ASP A 15 -9.39 -19.89 20.50
N GLY A 16 -9.08 -20.07 19.22
CA GLY A 16 -9.89 -20.80 18.25
C GLY A 16 -9.15 -21.98 17.64
N ASP A 17 -9.26 -23.16 18.27
CA ASP A 17 -8.68 -24.45 17.83
C ASP A 17 -9.15 -24.92 16.44
N SER A 18 -10.11 -24.21 15.85
CA SER A 18 -10.64 -24.44 14.50
C SER A 18 -11.03 -23.10 13.86
N PHE A 19 -10.82 -22.99 12.54
CA PHE A 19 -11.07 -21.80 11.75
C PHE A 19 -12.49 -21.23 11.94
N ALA A 20 -13.52 -22.09 11.97
CA ALA A 20 -14.90 -21.67 12.17
C ALA A 20 -15.13 -21.00 13.55
N LYS A 21 -14.49 -21.53 14.60
CA LYS A 21 -14.53 -20.96 15.97
C LYS A 21 -13.78 -19.63 16.03
N LYS A 22 -12.63 -19.51 15.35
CA LYS A 22 -11.89 -18.25 15.22
C LYS A 22 -12.70 -17.17 14.47
N ALA A 23 -13.36 -17.52 13.38
CA ALA A 23 -14.25 -16.61 12.64
C ALA A 23 -15.46 -16.16 13.49
N GLN A 24 -16.10 -17.09 14.21
CA GLN A 24 -17.21 -16.77 15.12
C GLN A 24 -16.78 -15.79 16.23
N MET A 25 -15.64 -16.06 16.89
CA MET A 25 -15.10 -15.18 17.93
C MET A 25 -14.71 -13.79 17.39
N TYR A 26 -14.15 -13.71 16.17
CA TYR A 26 -13.89 -12.43 15.53
C TYR A 26 -15.17 -11.59 15.36
N TYR A 27 -16.25 -12.17 14.81
CA TYR A 27 -17.50 -11.43 14.63
C TYR A 27 -18.16 -11.01 15.97
N LEU A 28 -17.98 -11.79 17.04
CA LEU A 28 -18.46 -11.44 18.39
C LEU A 28 -17.65 -10.31 19.04
N ARG A 29 -16.31 -10.32 18.90
CA ARG A 29 -15.41 -9.31 19.50
C ARG A 29 -15.31 -8.02 18.66
N ARG A 30 -15.68 -8.06 17.38
CA ARG A 30 -15.60 -6.92 16.43
C ARG A 30 -16.26 -5.61 16.93
N PRO A 31 -17.44 -5.60 17.59
CA PRO A 31 -18.04 -4.35 18.10
C PRO A 31 -17.21 -3.72 19.21
N GLU A 32 -16.66 -4.53 20.13
CA GLU A 32 -15.80 -4.05 21.22
C GLU A 32 -14.48 -3.50 20.66
N LEU A 33 -13.89 -4.19 19.68
CA LEU A 33 -12.67 -3.74 19.00
C LEU A 33 -12.87 -2.38 18.31
N ILE A 34 -14.00 -2.16 17.63
CA ILE A 34 -14.34 -0.88 17.00
C ILE A 34 -14.45 0.24 18.06
N SER A 35 -15.06 -0.03 19.22
CA SER A 35 -15.15 0.97 20.31
C SER A 35 -13.77 1.41 20.81
N HIS A 36 -12.85 0.47 21.04
CA HIS A 36 -11.49 0.79 21.50
C HIS A 36 -10.69 1.57 20.44
N VAL A 37 -10.90 1.29 19.14
CA VAL A 37 -10.31 2.06 18.03
C VAL A 37 -10.86 3.49 17.99
N GLU A 38 -12.16 3.68 18.16
CA GLU A 38 -12.76 5.02 18.22
C GLU A 38 -12.22 5.83 19.41
N ASP A 39 -12.13 5.24 20.60
CA ASP A 39 -11.62 5.93 21.79
C ASP A 39 -10.12 6.24 21.68
N PHE A 40 -9.32 5.34 21.10
CA PHE A 40 -7.92 5.60 20.76
C PHE A 40 -7.79 6.78 19.79
N TYR A 41 -8.61 6.85 18.74
CA TYR A 41 -8.62 7.98 17.80
C TYR A 41 -9.04 9.30 18.48
N ARG A 42 -10.04 9.27 19.39
CA ARG A 42 -10.44 10.44 20.20
C ARG A 42 -9.31 10.93 21.09
N MET A 43 -8.58 10.01 21.75
CA MET A 43 -7.42 10.35 22.58
C MET A 43 -6.28 10.96 21.76
N TYR A 44 -5.95 10.36 20.60
CA TYR A 44 -4.94 10.89 19.68
C TYR A 44 -5.28 12.30 19.21
N ARG A 45 -6.52 12.51 18.78
CA ARG A 45 -7.00 13.84 18.33
C ARG A 45 -6.93 14.89 19.45
N SER A 46 -7.34 14.53 20.67
CA SER A 46 -7.21 15.39 21.86
C SER A 46 -5.76 15.73 22.22
N LEU A 47 -4.80 14.86 21.88
CA LEU A 47 -3.37 15.12 22.07
C LEU A 47 -2.85 16.09 21.00
N ALA A 48 -3.19 15.87 19.72
CA ALA A 48 -2.83 16.78 18.62
C ALA A 48 -3.42 18.19 18.80
N GLU A 49 -4.68 18.31 19.22
CA GLU A 49 -5.31 19.60 19.52
C GLU A 49 -4.60 20.31 20.69
N ARG A 50 -4.12 19.58 21.71
CA ARG A 50 -3.31 20.14 22.81
C ARG A 50 -1.91 20.55 22.36
N TYR A 51 -1.27 19.80 21.46
CA TYR A 51 0.03 20.17 20.89
C TYR A 51 -0.09 21.47 20.09
N ASN A 52 -1.05 21.55 19.17
CA ASN A 52 -1.30 22.75 18.37
C ASN A 52 -1.59 23.99 19.24
N ASN A 53 -2.37 23.81 20.32
CA ASN A 53 -2.60 24.88 21.29
C ASN A 53 -1.30 25.29 22.01
N ALA A 54 -0.48 24.35 22.47
CA ALA A 54 0.80 24.66 23.11
C ALA A 54 1.77 25.41 22.18
N THR A 55 1.88 24.99 20.92
CA THR A 55 2.69 25.68 19.89
C THR A 55 2.14 27.08 19.60
N MET A 56 0.82 27.25 19.55
CA MET A 56 0.17 28.55 19.34
C MET A 56 0.31 29.50 20.54
N GLU A 57 0.28 29.00 21.78
CA GLU A 57 0.55 29.84 22.95
C GLU A 57 2.04 30.19 23.07
N LEU A 58 2.96 29.29 22.69
CA LEU A 58 4.39 29.59 22.62
C LEU A 58 4.70 30.70 21.60
N SER A 59 4.10 30.67 20.40
CA SER A 59 4.33 31.71 19.38
C SER A 59 3.73 33.06 19.78
N LYS A 60 2.58 33.08 20.47
CA LYS A 60 2.04 34.29 21.10
C LYS A 60 3.00 34.84 22.16
N ASN A 61 3.39 34.03 23.13
CA ASN A 61 4.19 34.46 24.28
C ASN A 61 5.56 35.02 23.84
N GLY A 62 6.25 34.34 22.91
CA GLY A 62 7.52 34.82 22.34
C GLY A 62 7.37 36.14 21.58
N SER A 63 6.24 36.38 20.92
CA SER A 63 5.95 37.67 20.27
C SER A 63 5.75 38.82 21.26
N THR A 64 5.09 38.57 22.40
CA THR A 64 4.90 39.59 23.45
C THR A 64 6.18 39.91 24.22
N GLU A 65 7.06 38.93 24.45
CA GLU A 65 8.28 39.14 25.23
C GLU A 65 9.31 39.97 24.44
N LEU A 66 9.50 39.69 23.15
CA LEU A 66 10.38 40.47 22.27
C LEU A 66 9.93 41.93 22.06
N GLN A 67 8.63 42.22 22.18
CA GLN A 67 8.12 43.59 22.06
C GLN A 67 8.40 44.45 23.31
N SER A 68 8.92 43.88 24.39
CA SER A 68 9.11 44.58 25.68
C SER A 68 10.51 45.14 25.95
N GLN A 69 11.56 44.68 25.25
CA GLN A 69 12.97 45.01 25.60
C GLN A 69 13.88 45.46 24.45
N SER A 70 13.39 45.63 23.21
CA SER A 70 14.23 46.12 22.10
C SER A 70 13.96 47.58 21.72
N SER A 71 14.62 48.47 22.45
CA SER A 71 15.01 49.78 21.91
C SER A 71 16.49 50.02 22.26
N VAL A 72 17.21 50.70 21.37
CA VAL A 72 18.63 51.10 21.54
C VAL A 72 19.66 49.96 21.43
N ILE A 73 19.92 49.50 20.20
CA ILE A 73 21.20 49.72 19.46
C ILE A 73 21.17 49.00 18.10
N SER A 74 21.61 49.69 17.05
CA SER A 74 21.89 49.12 15.72
C SER A 74 23.34 49.38 15.34
N ILE A 75 24.12 48.32 15.08
CA ILE A 75 25.33 48.29 14.23
C ILE A 75 25.31 46.87 13.61
N GLU A 76 25.00 46.62 12.34
CA GLU A 76 25.35 47.26 11.05
C GLU A 76 26.71 46.84 10.50
N LEU A 77 26.70 45.81 9.63
CA LEU A 77 27.36 45.67 8.32
C LEU A 77 27.11 44.20 7.90
N GLY A 78 26.60 43.80 6.73
CA GLY A 78 26.46 44.39 5.39
C GLY A 78 26.82 43.25 4.41
N THR A 79 26.22 43.04 3.23
CA THR A 79 25.34 43.84 2.35
C THR A 79 24.35 42.89 1.63
N ASP A 80 23.05 43.21 1.51
CA ASP A 80 22.36 43.78 0.32
C ASP A 80 22.43 42.90 -0.96
N VAL A 81 21.38 42.68 -1.77
CA VAL A 81 20.51 43.63 -2.52
C VAL A 81 19.24 42.86 -3.00
N THR A 82 18.01 43.37 -3.19
CA THR A 82 17.28 44.60 -2.78
C THR A 82 15.76 44.44 -3.08
N SER A 83 14.92 45.06 -2.24
CA SER A 83 13.55 45.63 -2.36
C SER A 83 12.76 45.62 -3.71
N ALA A 84 11.42 45.76 -3.78
CA ALA A 84 10.37 46.23 -2.83
C ALA A 84 9.01 45.49 -3.14
N SER A 85 7.76 45.81 -2.72
CA SER A 85 7.05 47.01 -2.19
C SER A 85 5.78 46.63 -1.38
N LEU A 86 5.02 47.62 -0.85
CA LEU A 86 3.64 47.49 -0.33
C LEU A 86 2.71 48.55 -1.00
N PRO A 87 1.36 48.49 -0.82
CA PRO A 87 0.70 49.31 0.23
C PRO A 87 -0.55 48.66 0.89
N SER A 88 -1.26 49.42 1.75
CA SER A 88 -2.13 48.93 2.85
C SER A 88 -3.66 49.12 2.68
N SER A 89 -4.46 48.23 3.32
CA SER A 89 -5.62 48.44 4.28
C SER A 89 -6.69 49.57 4.05
N PRO A 90 -7.94 49.58 4.60
CA PRO A 90 -8.41 48.89 5.84
C PRO A 90 -9.93 48.50 5.99
N HIS A 91 -10.31 48.11 7.24
CA HIS A 91 -11.59 48.41 7.97
C HIS A 91 -12.78 47.39 8.08
N ARG A 92 -12.92 46.77 9.29
CA ARG A 92 -14.11 46.59 10.20
C ARG A 92 -15.41 45.87 9.68
N THR A 93 -16.29 45.23 10.49
CA THR A 93 -16.50 45.19 11.97
C THR A 93 -17.11 43.83 12.48
N SER A 94 -17.49 43.76 13.76
CA SER A 94 -18.03 42.67 14.63
C SER A 94 -19.36 41.99 14.15
N GLU A 95 -19.95 40.92 14.76
CA GLU A 95 -20.23 40.68 16.20
C GLU A 95 -20.78 39.27 16.60
N HIS A 96 -20.80 38.98 17.93
CA HIS A 96 -21.59 38.01 18.75
C HIS A 96 -21.64 36.44 18.60
N LYS A 97 -21.28 35.80 19.75
CA LYS A 97 -21.58 34.47 20.38
C LYS A 97 -23.09 34.05 20.47
N PRO A 98 -23.50 32.86 21.02
CA PRO A 98 -22.95 31.47 21.02
C PRO A 98 -24.07 30.34 20.99
N SER A 99 -23.78 29.14 21.55
CA SER A 99 -24.69 28.02 21.97
C SER A 99 -25.13 27.01 20.87
N HIS A 100 -24.79 25.71 20.96
CA HIS A 100 -25.37 24.57 21.73
C HIS A 100 -26.73 24.03 21.23
N PHE A 101 -26.75 22.86 20.58
CA PHE A 101 -27.30 21.57 21.10
C PHE A 101 -27.09 20.40 20.09
N LYS A 102 -27.27 19.15 20.53
CA LYS A 102 -27.30 17.89 19.72
C LYS A 102 -28.79 17.43 19.55
N PRO A 103 -29.18 16.27 18.94
CA PRO A 103 -28.41 15.21 18.24
C PRO A 103 -29.06 14.59 16.95
N CYS A 104 -28.30 13.71 16.28
CA CYS A 104 -28.69 12.48 15.55
C CYS A 104 -29.79 12.47 14.43
N SER A 105 -29.38 12.06 13.22
CA SER A 105 -30.04 11.06 12.34
C SER A 105 -29.05 10.64 11.24
N ARG A 106 -28.45 9.44 11.30
CA ARG A 106 -28.91 8.16 10.72
C ARG A 106 -29.01 8.13 9.18
N ALA A 107 -27.86 7.85 8.57
CA ALA A 107 -27.59 7.01 7.39
C ALA A 107 -28.50 7.07 6.13
N ALA A 108 -27.85 7.33 4.99
CA ALA A 108 -28.10 6.69 3.70
C ALA A 108 -26.75 6.54 2.96
N GLY A 109 -26.49 5.40 2.29
CA GLY A 109 -25.30 5.28 1.43
C GLY A 109 -24.40 4.04 1.56
N PHE A 110 -24.90 2.84 1.86
CA PHE A 110 -24.17 1.59 1.52
C PHE A 110 -25.06 0.35 1.29
N ASP A 111 -26.08 0.48 0.45
CA ASP A 111 -26.94 -0.63 0.02
C ASP A 111 -26.55 -1.19 -1.36
N PHE A 112 -25.35 -1.77 -1.46
CA PHE A 112 -24.98 -2.65 -2.59
C PHE A 112 -23.90 -3.68 -2.24
N PHE A 113 -24.20 -4.63 -1.34
CA PHE A 113 -23.88 -6.07 -1.48
C PHE A 113 -24.36 -6.91 -0.28
N LEU A 114 -25.65 -7.29 -0.26
CA LEU A 114 -26.22 -8.50 0.40
C LEU A 114 -27.74 -8.49 0.09
N GLY A 115 -28.39 -9.57 -0.35
CA GLY A 115 -27.89 -10.86 -0.83
C GLY A 115 -29.02 -11.90 -0.91
N SER A 116 -28.90 -12.88 -1.81
CA SER A 116 -29.59 -14.18 -1.83
C SER A 116 -29.03 -15.01 -3.00
N GLY A 117 -28.84 -16.33 -2.93
CA GLY A 117 -29.10 -17.26 -1.82
C GLY A 117 -29.53 -18.61 -2.38
N GLY A 118 -28.57 -19.52 -2.63
CA GLY A 118 -28.86 -20.78 -3.32
C GLY A 118 -27.79 -21.87 -3.12
N ASN A 119 -28.07 -22.80 -2.22
CA ASN A 119 -27.41 -24.12 -2.13
C ASN A 119 -27.85 -25.02 -3.32
N SER A 120 -27.19 -26.13 -3.68
CA SER A 120 -25.99 -26.81 -3.16
C SER A 120 -25.51 -27.90 -4.14
N ASP A 121 -24.24 -28.31 -4.01
CA ASP A 121 -23.66 -29.64 -4.35
C ASP A 121 -24.11 -30.41 -5.60
N ARG A 122 -23.12 -30.79 -6.45
CA ARG A 122 -22.53 -32.15 -6.41
C ARG A 122 -21.47 -32.40 -7.51
N SER A 123 -20.26 -32.75 -7.11
CA SER A 123 -19.44 -33.74 -7.82
C SER A 123 -18.40 -34.36 -6.87
N ARG A 124 -18.52 -35.67 -6.61
CA ARG A 124 -17.51 -36.41 -5.84
C ARG A 124 -16.50 -37.03 -6.80
N LYS A 125 -15.22 -36.89 -6.43
CA LYS A 125 -14.20 -37.95 -6.43
C LYS A 125 -14.65 -39.30 -7.00
N ILE A 126 -14.08 -39.68 -8.13
CA ILE A 126 -13.90 -41.07 -8.54
C ILE A 126 -12.43 -41.44 -8.27
N SER A 127 -12.19 -42.70 -7.92
CA SER A 127 -10.88 -43.30 -7.68
C SER A 127 -10.84 -44.62 -8.43
N ASP A 128 -9.68 -45.03 -8.90
CA ASP A 128 -9.47 -46.34 -9.53
C ASP A 128 -9.70 -47.47 -8.51
N GLU A 129 -10.19 -48.62 -8.98
CA GLU A 129 -9.72 -49.98 -8.64
C GLU A 129 -10.44 -51.07 -9.45
N SER A 130 -9.78 -52.21 -9.52
CA SER A 130 -9.90 -53.37 -10.41
C SER A 130 -11.24 -54.15 -10.47
N SER A 131 -11.65 -54.49 -11.70
CA SER A 131 -11.95 -55.84 -12.24
C SER A 131 -12.98 -56.84 -11.62
N SER A 132 -13.57 -57.60 -12.55
CA SER A 132 -14.03 -59.01 -12.47
C SER A 132 -15.52 -59.36 -12.19
N GLU A 133 -16.14 -59.91 -13.24
CA GLU A 133 -17.04 -61.09 -13.30
C GLU A 133 -18.14 -61.36 -12.26
N SER A 134 -19.39 -61.50 -12.73
CA SER A 134 -20.13 -62.79 -12.84
C SER A 134 -21.66 -62.59 -12.83
N SER A 135 -22.42 -63.61 -13.21
CA SER A 135 -23.87 -63.55 -13.45
C SER A 135 -24.73 -64.11 -12.30
N SER A 136 -25.91 -63.54 -12.11
CA SER A 136 -27.06 -64.24 -11.53
C SER A 136 -28.37 -63.49 -11.80
N ASP A 137 -29.33 -64.13 -12.45
CA ASP A 137 -30.70 -63.62 -12.57
C ASP A 137 -31.45 -63.80 -11.24
N SER A 138 -32.14 -62.76 -10.76
CA SER A 138 -33.01 -62.85 -9.58
C SER A 138 -34.19 -61.90 -9.70
N ASP A 139 -35.40 -62.45 -9.69
CA ASP A 139 -36.63 -61.76 -10.08
C ASP A 139 -37.21 -60.81 -8.99
N TYR A 140 -36.36 -60.35 -8.06
CA TYR A 140 -36.77 -59.62 -6.86
C TYR A 140 -36.83 -58.09 -7.03
N CYS A 141 -36.24 -57.53 -8.09
CA CYS A 141 -36.17 -56.07 -8.30
C CYS A 141 -37.53 -55.42 -8.63
N LYS A 142 -38.51 -56.20 -9.11
CA LYS A 142 -39.78 -55.69 -9.67
C LYS A 142 -40.70 -54.99 -8.65
N LEU A 143 -40.52 -55.22 -7.34
CA LEU A 143 -41.35 -54.59 -6.30
C LEU A 143 -40.83 -53.21 -5.83
N ILE A 144 -39.57 -52.87 -6.07
CA ILE A 144 -38.99 -51.57 -5.64
C ILE A 144 -39.47 -50.45 -6.58
N TYR A 145 -39.35 -50.67 -7.90
CA TYR A 145 -39.75 -49.69 -8.92
C TYR A 145 -41.21 -49.25 -8.83
N ALA A 146 -42.10 -50.10 -8.32
CA ALA A 146 -43.52 -49.77 -8.16
C ALA A 146 -43.79 -48.64 -7.16
N TYR A 147 -42.98 -48.52 -6.10
CA TYR A 147 -43.17 -47.49 -5.07
C TYR A 147 -42.46 -46.16 -5.42
N GLU A 148 -41.34 -46.24 -6.14
CA GLU A 148 -40.64 -45.04 -6.63
C GLU A 148 -41.41 -44.35 -7.78
N ASN A 149 -42.09 -45.13 -8.64
CA ASN A 149 -42.84 -44.55 -9.78
C ASN A 149 -43.92 -43.56 -9.33
N TYR A 150 -44.74 -43.90 -8.31
CA TYR A 150 -45.79 -42.98 -7.86
C TYR A 150 -45.23 -41.66 -7.28
N ASN A 151 -44.07 -41.70 -6.62
CA ASN A 151 -43.40 -40.49 -6.14
C ASN A 151 -42.79 -39.67 -7.29
N LEU A 152 -42.22 -40.33 -8.30
CA LEU A 152 -41.72 -39.68 -9.51
C LEU A 152 -42.85 -39.04 -10.32
N GLU A 153 -43.98 -39.74 -10.49
CA GLU A 153 -45.13 -39.30 -11.26
C GLU A 153 -45.87 -38.15 -10.55
N ALA A 154 -45.98 -38.18 -9.22
CA ALA A 154 -46.41 -37.04 -8.42
C ALA A 154 -45.45 -35.83 -8.57
N ARG A 155 -44.12 -36.05 -8.51
CA ARG A 155 -43.15 -34.95 -8.68
C ARG A 155 -43.10 -34.40 -10.11
N ILE A 156 -43.40 -35.20 -11.12
CA ILE A 156 -43.61 -34.76 -12.50
C ILE A 156 -44.83 -33.83 -12.59
N ILE A 157 -45.96 -34.20 -11.97
CA ILE A 157 -47.16 -33.36 -11.92
C ILE A 157 -46.88 -32.03 -11.18
N GLU A 158 -46.12 -32.05 -10.08
CA GLU A 158 -45.66 -30.82 -9.41
C GLU A 158 -44.81 -29.96 -10.35
N LEU A 159 -43.79 -30.52 -10.99
CA LEU A 159 -42.92 -29.81 -11.93
C LEU A 159 -43.65 -29.28 -13.17
N GLU A 160 -44.66 -29.99 -13.69
CA GLU A 160 -45.53 -29.50 -14.77
C GLU A 160 -46.40 -28.32 -14.33
N ASN A 161 -46.83 -28.30 -13.06
CA ASN A 161 -47.58 -27.18 -12.49
C ASN A 161 -46.67 -25.98 -12.19
N GLU A 162 -45.50 -26.18 -11.60
CA GLU A 162 -44.45 -25.16 -11.42
C GLU A 162 -44.07 -24.52 -12.78
N LEU A 163 -43.89 -25.33 -13.82
CA LEU A 163 -43.57 -24.87 -15.18
C LEU A 163 -44.74 -24.13 -15.84
N ARG A 164 -45.99 -24.55 -15.59
CA ARG A 164 -47.20 -23.85 -16.06
C ARG A 164 -47.33 -22.47 -15.40
N GLU A 165 -47.20 -22.40 -14.08
CA GLU A 165 -47.26 -21.15 -13.32
C GLU A 165 -46.14 -20.18 -13.72
N ALA A 166 -44.91 -20.67 -13.92
CA ALA A 166 -43.81 -19.85 -14.43
C ALA A 166 -44.07 -19.33 -15.86
N LYS A 167 -44.69 -20.15 -16.72
CA LYS A 167 -45.03 -19.79 -18.10
C LYS A 167 -46.19 -18.79 -18.18
N ASP A 168 -47.14 -18.86 -17.25
CA ASP A 168 -48.25 -17.91 -17.15
C ASP A 168 -47.79 -16.58 -16.52
N LYS A 169 -46.91 -16.59 -15.50
CA LYS A 169 -46.22 -15.38 -15.01
C LYS A 169 -45.37 -14.71 -16.11
N LEU A 170 -44.74 -15.49 -16.99
CA LEU A 170 -44.06 -14.95 -18.18
C LEU A 170 -45.04 -14.39 -19.23
N ARG A 171 -46.27 -14.91 -19.33
CA ARG A 171 -47.34 -14.29 -20.13
C ARG A 171 -47.83 -12.98 -19.50
N GLU A 172 -48.04 -12.94 -18.19
CA GLU A 172 -48.46 -11.72 -17.48
C GLU A 172 -47.40 -10.61 -17.60
N ASN A 173 -46.12 -10.91 -17.34
CA ASN A 173 -45.04 -9.95 -17.56
C ASN A 173 -44.97 -9.48 -19.03
N ARG A 174 -45.13 -10.39 -19.99
CA ARG A 174 -45.13 -10.04 -21.43
C ARG A 174 -46.35 -9.19 -21.82
N ASN A 175 -47.51 -9.44 -21.22
CA ASN A 175 -48.74 -8.68 -21.45
C ASN A 175 -48.67 -7.30 -20.78
N GLY A 176 -48.16 -7.20 -19.54
CA GLY A 176 -47.94 -5.93 -18.85
C GLY A 176 -46.96 -5.02 -19.59
N PHE A 177 -45.86 -5.57 -20.12
CA PHE A 177 -45.00 -4.83 -21.07
C PHE A 177 -45.76 -4.39 -22.33
N LYS A 178 -46.70 -5.20 -22.82
CA LYS A 178 -47.48 -4.88 -24.03
C LYS A 178 -48.49 -3.76 -23.79
N GLU A 179 -49.24 -3.79 -22.70
CA GLU A 179 -50.14 -2.72 -22.27
C GLU A 179 -49.36 -1.43 -21.96
N GLN A 180 -48.19 -1.54 -21.33
CA GLN A 180 -47.29 -0.41 -21.09
C GLN A 180 -46.78 0.22 -22.40
N CYS A 181 -46.55 -0.57 -23.46
CA CYS A 181 -46.27 -0.05 -24.80
C CYS A 181 -47.51 0.52 -25.53
N GLU A 182 -48.69 -0.11 -25.42
CA GLU A 182 -49.94 0.38 -26.03
C GLU A 182 -50.41 1.71 -25.39
N LEU A 183 -50.13 1.93 -24.09
CA LEU A 183 -50.34 3.23 -23.43
C LEU A 183 -49.34 4.32 -23.88
N LEU A 184 -48.14 3.94 -24.35
CA LEU A 184 -47.12 4.88 -24.84
C LEU A 184 -47.33 5.29 -26.32
N LEU A 185 -48.00 4.45 -27.12
CA LEU A 185 -48.27 4.74 -28.55
C LEU A 185 -49.38 5.78 -28.79
N ASN A 186 -50.23 6.03 -27.79
CA ASN A 186 -51.43 6.88 -27.94
C ASN A 186 -51.20 8.36 -27.51
N ARG A 187 -50.01 8.92 -27.76
CA ARG A 187 -49.71 10.37 -27.59
C ARG A 187 -48.81 10.89 -28.71
N GLU A 188 -49.38 11.68 -29.61
CA GLU A 188 -48.70 12.20 -30.82
C GLU A 188 -47.78 13.42 -30.57
N ASP A 189 -47.55 13.81 -29.31
CA ASP A 189 -46.83 15.05 -28.92
C ASP A 189 -45.29 14.93 -28.81
N LEU A 190 -44.69 13.77 -29.08
CA LEU A 190 -43.41 13.38 -28.43
C LEU A 190 -42.10 13.81 -29.13
N ASP A 191 -42.13 14.16 -30.43
CA ASP A 191 -40.92 14.49 -31.22
C ASP A 191 -40.14 15.72 -30.71
N LEU A 192 -40.84 16.71 -30.13
CA LEU A 192 -40.23 17.96 -29.66
C LEU A 192 -39.48 17.81 -28.31
N SER A 193 -39.65 16.68 -27.63
CA SER A 193 -39.03 16.43 -26.31
C SER A 193 -37.78 15.56 -26.43
N SER A 194 -37.82 14.49 -27.23
CA SER A 194 -36.70 13.54 -27.41
C SER A 194 -35.44 14.23 -27.96
N THR A 195 -35.63 15.14 -28.93
CA THR A 195 -34.57 15.95 -29.55
C THR A 195 -33.84 16.87 -28.54
N LYS A 196 -34.56 17.45 -27.57
CA LYS A 196 -33.96 18.27 -26.50
C LYS A 196 -33.21 17.43 -25.47
N LEU A 197 -33.69 16.22 -25.19
CA LEU A 197 -33.07 15.35 -24.18
C LEU A 197 -31.70 14.84 -24.65
N MET A 198 -31.59 14.42 -25.91
CA MET A 198 -30.30 14.06 -26.52
C MET A 198 -29.33 15.26 -26.61
N ALA A 199 -29.82 16.45 -26.98
CA ALA A 199 -28.99 17.66 -27.02
C ALA A 199 -28.41 17.99 -25.63
N ASN A 200 -29.24 17.95 -24.58
CA ASN A 200 -28.79 18.23 -23.22
C ASN A 200 -27.81 17.17 -22.67
N GLN A 201 -28.02 15.88 -22.99
CA GLN A 201 -27.06 14.82 -22.63
C GLN A 201 -25.71 14.99 -23.35
N GLY A 202 -25.72 15.36 -24.64
CA GLY A 202 -24.50 15.68 -25.39
C GLY A 202 -23.73 16.86 -24.79
N VAL A 203 -24.43 17.96 -24.45
CA VAL A 203 -23.82 19.14 -23.81
C VAL A 203 -23.24 18.80 -22.43
N LEU A 204 -23.94 18.01 -21.61
CA LEU A 204 -23.42 17.57 -20.31
C LEU A 204 -22.18 16.67 -20.46
N ALA A 205 -22.16 15.75 -21.43
CA ALA A 205 -20.99 14.92 -21.71
C ALA A 205 -19.79 15.77 -22.14
N VAL A 206 -19.97 16.70 -23.08
CA VAL A 206 -18.91 17.62 -23.55
C VAL A 206 -18.40 18.51 -22.40
N ASN A 207 -19.29 19.03 -21.55
CA ASN A 207 -18.87 19.82 -20.39
C ASN A 207 -18.05 19.01 -19.39
N ASN A 208 -18.42 17.74 -19.14
CA ASN A 208 -17.66 16.85 -18.28
C ASN A 208 -16.29 16.48 -18.88
N PHE A 209 -16.22 16.22 -20.19
CA PHE A 209 -14.94 15.98 -20.88
C PHE A 209 -14.05 17.22 -20.87
N ASN A 210 -14.59 18.42 -21.07
CA ASN A 210 -13.84 19.67 -20.99
C ASN A 210 -13.36 19.97 -19.55
N ALA A 211 -14.17 19.67 -18.54
CA ALA A 211 -13.77 19.80 -17.13
C ALA A 211 -12.64 18.81 -16.77
N LEU A 212 -12.72 17.56 -17.24
CA LEU A 212 -11.66 16.56 -17.06
C LEU A 212 -10.38 16.96 -17.82
N ALA A 213 -10.50 17.42 -19.06
CA ALA A 213 -9.35 17.90 -19.85
C ALA A 213 -8.65 19.09 -19.17
N LYS A 214 -9.42 20.03 -18.60
CA LYS A 214 -8.86 21.16 -17.84
C LYS A 214 -8.16 20.71 -16.55
N HIS A 215 -8.68 19.70 -15.85
CA HIS A 215 -7.98 19.13 -14.69
C HIS A 215 -6.71 18.36 -15.08
N ILE A 216 -6.66 17.74 -16.26
CA ILE A 216 -5.43 17.14 -16.80
C ILE A 216 -4.42 18.23 -17.15
N GLU A 217 -4.84 19.30 -17.83
CA GLU A 217 -4.01 20.47 -18.16
C GLU A 217 -3.44 21.15 -16.90
N GLU A 218 -4.24 21.27 -15.83
CA GLU A 218 -3.79 21.75 -14.51
C GLU A 218 -2.74 20.80 -13.88
N MET A 219 -2.99 19.48 -13.88
CA MET A 219 -2.01 18.50 -13.36
C MET A 219 -0.72 18.44 -14.20
N GLU A 220 -0.80 18.65 -15.52
CA GLU A 220 0.38 18.71 -16.39
C GLU A 220 1.24 19.97 -16.13
N VAL A 221 0.67 21.04 -15.58
CA VAL A 221 1.40 22.24 -15.12
C VAL A 221 2.05 22.04 -13.75
N ASP A 222 1.41 21.33 -12.81
CA ASP A 222 1.98 21.07 -11.48
C ASP A 222 3.07 19.95 -11.50
N MET A 223 2.96 18.99 -12.42
CA MET A 223 3.90 17.87 -12.58
C MET A 223 5.39 18.25 -12.75
N PRO A 224 5.81 19.27 -13.55
CA PRO A 224 7.20 19.70 -13.61
C PRO A 224 7.71 20.29 -12.29
N ASP A 225 6.86 20.97 -11.51
CA ASP A 225 7.26 21.58 -10.24
C ASP A 225 7.50 20.51 -9.17
N PHE A 226 6.59 19.56 -8.99
CA PHE A 226 6.82 18.39 -8.13
C PHE A 226 8.05 17.56 -8.54
N LYS A 227 8.34 17.49 -9.85
CA LYS A 227 9.55 16.85 -10.36
C LYS A 227 10.81 17.66 -10.04
N GLY A 228 10.72 18.99 -10.02
CA GLY A 228 11.77 19.89 -9.54
C GLY A 228 12.05 19.70 -8.05
N GLU A 229 11.01 19.72 -7.21
CA GLU A 229 11.10 19.46 -5.77
C GLU A 229 11.72 18.10 -5.47
N PHE A 230 11.30 17.04 -6.18
CA PHE A 230 11.86 15.69 -6.00
C PHE A 230 13.35 15.63 -6.34
N GLU A 231 13.78 16.24 -7.44
CA GLU A 231 15.18 16.22 -7.85
C GLU A 231 16.06 17.12 -6.96
N GLN A 232 15.51 18.23 -6.43
CA GLN A 232 16.16 19.03 -5.38
C GLN A 232 16.33 18.23 -4.08
N LEU A 233 15.27 17.61 -3.56
CA LEU A 233 15.32 16.79 -2.34
C LEU A 233 16.33 15.62 -2.48
N LYS A 234 16.46 15.07 -3.68
CA LYS A 234 17.45 14.03 -4.03
C LYS A 234 18.88 14.57 -4.05
N GLU A 235 19.12 15.80 -4.51
CA GLU A 235 20.43 16.46 -4.37
C GLU A 235 20.74 16.81 -2.90
N GLU A 236 19.75 17.27 -2.12
CA GLU A 236 19.92 17.51 -0.68
C GLU A 236 20.27 16.24 0.09
N ILE A 237 19.57 15.12 -0.17
CA ILE A 237 19.88 13.81 0.42
C ILE A 237 21.31 13.37 0.03
N LYS A 238 21.72 13.57 -1.23
CA LYS A 238 23.08 13.25 -1.69
C LYS A 238 24.13 14.10 -0.97
N ALA A 239 23.90 15.41 -0.84
CA ALA A 239 24.79 16.32 -0.12
C ALA A 239 24.88 15.99 1.38
N ALA A 240 23.78 15.56 2.00
CA ALA A 240 23.75 15.10 3.39
C ALA A 240 24.56 13.80 3.57
N VAL A 241 24.44 12.84 2.65
CA VAL A 241 25.27 11.61 2.66
C VAL A 241 26.75 11.95 2.54
N GLU A 242 27.15 12.82 1.60
CA GLU A 242 28.55 13.24 1.43
C GLU A 242 29.10 13.96 2.68
N GLN A 243 28.28 14.73 3.40
CA GLN A 243 28.66 15.33 4.69
C GLN A 243 28.83 14.27 5.80
N PHE A 244 27.97 13.25 5.86
CA PHE A 244 28.10 12.17 6.83
C PHE A 244 29.33 11.30 6.56
N GLU A 245 29.66 10.99 5.29
CA GLU A 245 30.88 10.27 4.92
C GLU A 245 32.16 11.04 5.32
N LEU A 246 32.15 12.37 5.16
CA LEU A 246 33.23 13.25 5.62
C LEU A 246 33.39 13.25 7.16
N GLU A 247 32.29 13.33 7.90
CA GLU A 247 32.32 13.33 9.38
C GLU A 247 32.67 11.95 9.96
N ILE A 248 32.23 10.85 9.32
CA ILE A 248 32.69 9.49 9.64
C ILE A 248 34.21 9.40 9.41
N SER A 249 34.69 9.83 8.24
CA SER A 249 36.13 9.83 7.90
C SER A 249 36.97 10.64 8.90
N ARG A 250 36.43 11.76 9.40
CA ARG A 250 37.03 12.60 10.44
C ARG A 250 37.09 11.88 11.79
N ARG A 251 36.00 11.23 12.21
CA ARG A 251 35.95 10.46 13.47
C ARG A 251 36.86 9.25 13.44
N ASP A 252 36.91 8.53 12.32
CA ASP A 252 37.84 7.43 12.09
C ASP A 252 39.31 7.88 12.15
N HIS A 253 39.63 9.10 11.69
CA HIS A 253 40.96 9.67 11.87
C HIS A 253 41.29 9.90 13.35
N ALA A 254 40.38 10.53 14.11
CA ALA A 254 40.58 10.73 15.55
C ALA A 254 40.70 9.39 16.30
N ILE A 255 39.90 8.39 15.96
CA ILE A 255 39.98 7.03 16.51
C ILE A 255 41.34 6.38 16.21
N ARG A 256 41.91 6.59 15.01
CA ARG A 256 43.29 6.13 14.69
C ARG A 256 44.34 6.83 15.56
N GLU A 257 44.22 8.14 15.78
CA GLU A 257 45.15 8.88 16.64
C GLU A 257 45.07 8.45 18.10
N TYR A 258 43.86 8.32 18.66
CA TYR A 258 43.67 7.81 20.02
C TYR A 258 44.19 6.37 20.19
N LYS A 259 43.98 5.49 19.21
CA LYS A 259 44.56 4.13 19.22
C LYS A 259 46.10 4.14 19.19
N MET A 260 46.70 5.03 18.39
CA MET A 260 48.15 5.18 18.31
C MET A 260 48.74 5.75 19.61
N TRP A 261 48.09 6.74 20.22
CA TRP A 261 48.48 7.31 21.51
C TRP A 261 48.36 6.29 22.65
N LEU A 262 47.25 5.53 22.70
CA LEU A 262 47.05 4.46 23.68
C LEU A 262 48.12 3.37 23.53
N GLY A 263 48.45 2.96 22.30
CA GLY A 263 49.52 2.00 22.02
C GLY A 263 50.90 2.51 22.42
N ALA A 264 51.19 3.80 22.24
CA ALA A 264 52.43 4.42 22.69
C ALA A 264 52.56 4.43 24.23
N ILE A 265 51.46 4.71 24.95
CA ILE A 265 51.40 4.61 26.41
C ILE A 265 51.56 3.16 26.88
N MET A 266 50.88 2.21 26.23
CA MET A 266 50.95 0.78 26.58
C MET A 266 52.38 0.23 26.42
N ASN A 267 53.04 0.56 25.29
CA ASN A 267 54.45 0.21 25.07
C ASN A 267 55.37 0.84 26.13
N LYS A 268 55.12 2.11 26.49
CA LYS A 268 55.93 2.77 27.52
C LYS A 268 55.73 2.12 28.90
N TYR A 269 54.50 1.80 29.28
CA TYR A 269 54.20 1.09 30.53
C TYR A 269 54.91 -0.28 30.58
N VAL A 270 54.84 -1.07 29.51
CA VAL A 270 55.57 -2.36 29.41
C VAL A 270 57.09 -2.17 29.51
N GLN A 271 57.63 -1.09 28.94
CA GLN A 271 59.05 -0.78 29.01
C GLN A 271 59.47 -0.35 30.43
N ASP A 272 58.69 0.53 31.08
CA ASP A 272 58.91 0.98 32.46
C ASP A 272 58.81 -0.22 33.45
N ASP A 273 57.82 -1.10 33.27
CA ASP A 273 57.62 -2.35 34.05
C ASP A 273 58.80 -3.33 33.87
N SER A 274 59.27 -3.54 32.64
CA SER A 274 60.46 -4.36 32.37
C SER A 274 61.75 -3.79 32.99
N SER A 275 61.83 -2.46 33.15
CA SER A 275 62.92 -1.79 33.85
C SER A 275 62.85 -2.08 35.35
N LEU A 276 61.66 -1.97 35.95
CA LEU A 276 61.43 -2.26 37.38
C LEU A 276 61.71 -3.74 37.71
N GLU A 277 61.31 -4.69 36.85
CA GLU A 277 61.72 -6.10 37.00
C GLU A 277 63.24 -6.26 37.03
N SER A 278 63.98 -5.50 36.21
CA SER A 278 65.43 -5.59 36.13
C SER A 278 66.12 -5.01 37.36
N GLU A 279 65.61 -3.89 37.89
CA GLU A 279 66.06 -3.31 39.16
C GLU A 279 65.74 -4.22 40.34
N GLN A 280 64.54 -4.83 40.37
CA GLN A 280 64.16 -5.80 41.41
C GLN A 280 65.06 -7.03 41.39
N LYS A 281 65.39 -7.58 40.20
CA LYS A 281 66.35 -8.69 40.04
C LYS A 281 67.75 -8.29 40.51
N SER A 282 68.19 -7.06 40.22
CA SER A 282 69.48 -6.51 40.66
C SER A 282 69.53 -6.38 42.19
N LEU A 283 68.50 -5.79 42.81
CA LEU A 283 68.39 -5.65 44.27
C LEU A 283 68.31 -7.02 44.99
N ILE A 284 67.59 -7.99 44.43
CA ILE A 284 67.55 -9.36 44.97
C ILE A 284 68.93 -10.05 44.85
N ALA A 285 69.70 -9.78 43.80
CA ALA A 285 71.06 -10.28 43.67
C ALA A 285 72.02 -9.62 44.67
N ALA A 286 71.91 -8.31 44.87
CA ALA A 286 72.67 -7.57 45.89
C ALA A 286 72.36 -8.07 47.30
N VAL A 287 71.09 -8.16 47.70
CA VAL A 287 70.69 -8.67 49.03
C VAL A 287 71.15 -10.11 49.25
N LYS A 288 71.21 -10.95 48.21
CA LYS A 288 71.78 -12.31 48.32
C LYS A 288 73.30 -12.32 48.47
N ALA A 289 74.01 -11.42 47.78
CA ALA A 289 75.44 -11.24 47.98
C ALA A 289 75.73 -10.73 49.40
N ASP A 290 74.95 -9.76 49.90
CA ASP A 290 75.01 -9.25 51.27
C ASP A 290 74.66 -10.35 52.29
N GLU A 291 73.69 -11.23 52.00
CA GLU A 291 73.37 -12.39 52.86
C GLU A 291 74.51 -13.42 52.87
N GLU A 292 75.11 -13.75 51.73
CA GLU A 292 76.28 -14.64 51.65
C GLU A 292 77.52 -14.03 52.32
N GLU A 293 77.76 -12.73 52.16
CA GLU A 293 78.80 -11.97 52.87
C GLU A 293 78.54 -11.98 54.37
N VAL A 294 77.31 -11.67 54.84
CA VAL A 294 76.95 -11.74 56.27
C VAL A 294 76.98 -13.16 56.83
N ILE A 295 76.83 -14.20 56.02
CA ILE A 295 77.02 -15.59 56.45
C ILE A 295 78.53 -15.91 56.61
N GLN A 296 79.40 -15.41 55.72
CA GLN A 296 80.85 -15.51 55.91
C GLN A 296 81.33 -14.65 57.09
N ASP A 297 80.89 -13.40 57.19
CA ASP A 297 81.31 -12.42 58.19
C ASP A 297 80.62 -12.62 59.56
N LYS A 298 79.69 -13.57 59.67
CA LYS A 298 79.31 -14.16 60.97
C LYS A 298 80.33 -15.16 61.51
N SER A 299 81.25 -15.69 60.70
CA SER A 299 82.26 -16.67 61.13
C SER A 299 83.60 -16.05 61.57
N ALA A 300 83.81 -14.75 61.34
CA ALA A 300 85.09 -14.06 61.57
C ALA A 300 85.22 -13.17 62.85
N PRO A 301 84.17 -12.49 63.36
CA PRO A 301 84.33 -11.42 64.36
C PRO A 301 84.13 -11.85 65.83
N GLU A 302 83.71 -13.09 66.12
CA GLU A 302 83.52 -13.56 67.51
C GLU A 302 84.83 -13.63 68.31
N ILE A 303 85.98 -13.64 67.63
CA ILE A 303 87.32 -13.58 68.24
C ILE A 303 87.70 -12.13 68.63
N LYS A 304 87.29 -11.12 67.85
CA LYS A 304 87.65 -9.70 68.06
C LYS A 304 86.79 -8.99 69.11
N THR A 305 85.66 -9.58 69.52
CA THR A 305 84.79 -9.04 70.58
C THR A 305 85.40 -9.23 71.97
N LEU A 306 86.06 -10.38 72.25
CA LEU A 306 86.70 -10.63 73.54
C LEU A 306 87.84 -9.64 73.84
N GLU A 307 88.71 -9.36 72.86
CA GLU A 307 89.83 -8.42 73.03
C GLU A 307 89.33 -6.99 73.30
N ARG A 308 88.25 -6.55 72.61
CA ARG A 308 87.63 -5.25 72.86
C ARG A 308 86.94 -5.18 74.23
N VAL A 309 86.29 -6.25 74.67
CA VAL A 309 85.70 -6.33 76.03
C VAL A 309 86.78 -6.27 77.12
N GLN A 310 87.97 -6.84 76.88
CA GLN A 310 89.11 -6.70 77.77
C GLN A 310 89.60 -5.23 77.82
N MET A 311 89.82 -4.60 76.67
CA MET A 311 90.31 -3.22 76.57
C MET A 311 89.31 -2.18 77.14
N ILE A 312 88.00 -2.43 77.00
CA ILE A 312 86.95 -1.59 77.60
C ILE A 312 87.00 -1.67 79.14
N ARG A 313 87.28 -2.85 79.71
CA ARG A 313 87.40 -3.03 81.17
C ARG A 313 88.51 -2.17 81.76
N ASP A 314 89.63 -2.04 81.04
CA ASP A 314 90.80 -1.30 81.53
C ASP A 314 90.62 0.23 81.41
N MET A 315 89.91 0.73 80.39
CA MET A 315 89.55 2.16 80.30
C MET A 315 88.61 2.63 81.43
N VAL A 316 87.69 1.77 81.89
CA VAL A 316 86.67 2.10 82.90
C VAL A 316 87.28 2.49 84.26
N THR A 317 88.52 2.05 84.55
CA THR A 317 89.17 2.31 85.84
C THR A 317 89.71 3.73 86.03
N MET A 318 89.89 4.52 84.96
CA MET A 318 90.65 5.79 85.00
C MET A 318 89.80 7.07 84.83
N GLY A 319 88.48 6.96 84.59
CA GLY A 319 87.63 8.06 84.12
C GLY A 319 86.91 8.94 85.17
N ARG A 320 87.45 9.11 86.39
CA ARG A 320 86.66 9.64 87.53
C ARG A 320 86.61 11.19 87.65
N HIS A 321 85.72 11.80 86.87
CA HIS A 321 85.30 13.22 86.87
C HIS A 321 86.27 14.19 86.15
N PRO A 322 85.83 15.34 85.58
CA PRO A 322 84.57 16.09 85.77
C PRO A 322 83.37 15.66 84.90
N SER A 323 83.49 14.52 84.20
CA SER A 323 82.60 14.01 83.15
C SER A 323 81.09 14.12 83.42
N ASN A 324 80.64 14.07 84.68
CA ASN A 324 79.21 14.03 85.01
C ASN A 324 78.44 15.30 84.54
N ARG A 325 79.08 16.47 84.40
CA ARG A 325 78.42 17.69 83.88
C ARG A 325 78.46 17.85 82.35
N THR A 326 79.35 17.15 81.64
CA THR A 326 79.31 17.06 80.16
C THR A 326 78.38 15.94 79.75
N LEU A 327 78.53 14.75 80.34
CA LEU A 327 77.64 13.60 80.13
C LEU A 327 76.18 13.92 80.42
N GLN A 328 75.85 14.71 81.46
CA GLN A 328 74.45 15.12 81.70
C GLN A 328 73.90 16.03 80.59
N ARG A 329 74.74 16.86 79.95
CA ARG A 329 74.34 17.72 78.82
C ARG A 329 74.21 16.92 77.53
N GLU A 330 75.19 16.07 77.22
CA GLU A 330 75.18 15.14 76.09
C GLU A 330 73.98 14.20 76.20
N LYS A 331 73.71 13.66 77.39
CA LYS A 331 72.49 12.91 77.70
C LYS A 331 71.23 13.73 77.41
N SER A 332 71.11 14.96 77.92
CA SER A 332 69.92 15.80 77.66
C SER A 332 69.75 16.18 76.18
N LEU A 333 70.85 16.28 75.43
CA LEU A 333 70.84 16.52 73.98
C LEU A 333 70.36 15.26 73.24
N VAL A 334 70.84 14.08 73.62
CA VAL A 334 70.40 12.79 73.07
C VAL A 334 68.95 12.50 73.45
N GLU A 335 68.50 12.82 74.66
CA GLU A 335 67.10 12.71 75.08
C GLU A 335 66.18 13.65 74.26
N ALA A 336 66.64 14.87 73.95
CA ALA A 336 65.93 15.80 73.07
C ALA A 336 65.93 15.34 71.60
N GLN A 337 67.04 14.78 71.11
CA GLN A 337 67.14 14.19 69.77
C GLN A 337 66.25 12.95 69.62
N LEU A 338 66.22 12.06 70.61
CA LEU A 338 65.30 10.91 70.67
C LEU A 338 63.85 11.37 70.71
N SER A 339 63.52 12.40 71.50
CA SER A 339 62.17 12.98 71.53
C SER A 339 61.75 13.56 70.18
N SER A 340 62.66 14.25 69.49
CA SER A 340 62.45 14.78 68.13
C SER A 340 62.29 13.66 67.09
N LEU A 341 63.10 12.61 67.18
CA LEU A 341 62.99 11.44 66.31
C LEU A 341 61.68 10.69 66.55
N MET A 342 61.24 10.56 67.80
CA MET A 342 59.97 9.93 68.18
C MET A 342 58.76 10.71 67.63
N THR A 343 58.72 12.04 67.74
CA THR A 343 57.63 12.83 67.15
C THR A 343 57.64 12.78 65.61
N SER A 344 58.83 12.68 65.00
CA SER A 344 58.99 12.45 63.57
C SER A 344 58.45 11.08 63.15
N ILE A 345 58.81 10.00 63.86
CA ILE A 345 58.31 8.63 63.64
C ILE A 345 56.79 8.59 63.73
N ASN A 346 56.19 9.10 64.82
CA ASN A 346 54.74 9.13 64.98
C ASN A 346 54.05 9.95 63.86
N CYS A 347 54.70 11.01 63.35
CA CYS A 347 54.19 11.80 62.22
C CYS A 347 54.22 11.00 60.90
N TYR A 348 55.21 10.14 60.68
CA TYR A 348 55.23 9.21 59.54
C TYR A 348 54.23 8.06 59.71
N GLU A 349 54.10 7.50 60.92
CA GLU A 349 53.16 6.42 61.23
C GLU A 349 51.70 6.83 60.97
N ILE A 350 51.29 8.02 61.41
CA ILE A 350 49.96 8.59 61.10
C ILE A 350 49.76 8.80 59.59
N LYS A 351 50.80 9.26 58.86
CA LYS A 351 50.71 9.38 57.38
C LYS A 351 50.57 8.02 56.71
N LEU A 352 51.23 7.00 57.23
CA LEU A 352 51.18 5.63 56.70
C LEU A 352 49.76 5.06 56.87
N GLN A 353 49.14 5.24 58.04
CA GLN A 353 47.74 4.87 58.30
C GLN A 353 46.77 5.58 57.33
N VAL A 354 46.92 6.89 57.11
CA VAL A 354 46.07 7.65 56.17
C VAL A 354 46.25 7.17 54.72
N LEU A 355 47.46 6.78 54.32
CA LEU A 355 47.72 6.20 53.00
C LEU A 355 47.11 4.80 52.87
N GLU A 356 47.20 3.94 53.89
CA GLU A 356 46.52 2.64 53.90
C GLU A 356 45.00 2.78 53.80
N GLU A 357 44.39 3.74 54.51
CA GLU A 357 42.96 4.02 54.40
C GLU A 357 42.59 4.48 52.99
N ARG A 358 43.40 5.35 52.36
CA ARG A 358 43.14 5.79 50.98
C ARG A 358 43.34 4.67 49.96
N ILE A 359 44.28 3.74 50.18
CA ILE A 359 44.44 2.53 49.35
C ILE A 359 43.18 1.66 49.45
N LYS A 360 42.70 1.36 50.67
CA LYS A 360 41.48 0.56 50.89
C LYS A 360 40.24 1.22 50.25
N GLN A 361 40.15 2.56 50.27
CA GLN A 361 39.11 3.31 49.55
C GLN A 361 39.25 3.17 48.02
N LEU A 362 40.45 3.35 47.47
CA LEU A 362 40.72 3.20 46.04
C LEU A 362 40.45 1.78 45.53
N GLU A 363 40.72 0.76 46.33
CA GLU A 363 40.40 -0.64 46.01
C GLU A 363 38.89 -0.88 45.99
N ALA A 364 38.13 -0.29 46.92
CA ALA A 364 36.67 -0.34 46.93
C ALA A 364 36.05 0.46 45.77
N GLU A 365 36.53 1.67 45.49
CA GLU A 365 36.16 2.49 44.33
C GLU A 365 36.38 1.71 43.02
N LYS A 366 37.58 1.14 42.86
CA LYS A 366 37.95 0.28 41.71
C LYS A 366 37.02 -0.92 41.57
N SER A 367 36.76 -1.65 42.66
CA SER A 367 35.88 -2.83 42.65
C SER A 367 34.45 -2.47 42.25
N ASN A 368 33.90 -1.38 42.80
CA ASN A 368 32.56 -0.90 42.46
C ASN A 368 32.45 -0.56 40.96
N VAL A 369 33.41 0.20 40.42
CA VAL A 369 33.46 0.58 39.00
C VAL A 369 33.53 -0.65 38.08
N TYR A 370 34.29 -1.70 38.45
CA TYR A 370 34.24 -2.95 37.70
C TYR A 370 32.84 -3.57 37.69
N THR A 371 32.20 -3.76 38.85
CA THR A 371 30.85 -4.36 38.90
C THR A 371 29.75 -3.50 38.23
N GLU A 372 29.97 -2.19 38.09
CA GLU A 372 29.06 -1.30 37.35
C GLU A 372 29.31 -1.39 35.83
N SER A 373 30.58 -1.48 35.42
CA SER A 373 30.93 -1.72 34.02
C SER A 373 30.49 -3.10 33.52
N GLU A 374 30.63 -4.16 34.34
CA GLU A 374 30.15 -5.51 34.04
C GLU A 374 28.63 -5.53 33.84
N LYS A 375 27.87 -4.88 34.74
CA LYS A 375 26.41 -4.73 34.57
C LYS A 375 26.06 -4.03 33.27
N ARG A 376 26.70 -2.89 32.97
CA ARG A 376 26.38 -2.16 31.74
C ARG A 376 26.81 -2.91 30.47
N ILE A 377 27.83 -3.76 30.55
CA ILE A 377 28.15 -4.72 29.47
C ILE A 377 27.01 -5.73 29.31
N THR A 378 26.55 -6.39 30.39
CA THR A 378 25.44 -7.36 30.28
C THR A 378 24.13 -6.72 29.81
N GLU A 379 23.81 -5.50 30.25
CA GLU A 379 22.65 -4.74 29.76
C GLU A 379 22.75 -4.45 28.25
N LEU A 380 23.94 -4.09 27.75
CA LEU A 380 24.19 -3.87 26.33
C LEU A 380 24.17 -5.19 25.52
N GLU A 381 24.60 -6.31 26.10
CA GLU A 381 24.51 -7.63 25.48
C GLU A 381 23.05 -8.10 25.35
N ASP A 382 22.21 -7.86 26.36
CA ASP A 382 20.76 -8.09 26.32
C ASP A 382 20.06 -7.14 25.32
N GLU A 383 20.38 -5.84 25.32
CA GLU A 383 19.89 -4.87 24.32
C GLU A 383 20.23 -5.35 22.88
N ILE A 384 21.48 -5.80 22.65
CA ILE A 384 21.93 -6.35 21.36
C ILE A 384 21.21 -7.65 21.01
N PHE A 385 20.89 -8.50 21.99
CA PHE A 385 20.13 -9.74 21.77
C PHE A 385 18.69 -9.43 21.30
N GLU A 386 17.99 -8.52 21.96
CA GLU A 386 16.64 -8.10 21.56
C GLU A 386 16.63 -7.41 20.18
N PHE A 387 17.61 -6.56 19.88
CA PHE A 387 17.76 -6.00 18.52
C PHE A 387 18.04 -7.10 17.48
N LYS A 388 18.82 -8.13 17.82
CA LYS A 388 19.06 -9.27 16.93
C LYS A 388 17.81 -10.13 16.70
N VAL A 389 16.99 -10.34 17.74
CA VAL A 389 15.70 -11.05 17.62
C VAL A 389 14.73 -10.27 16.72
N THR A 390 14.57 -8.97 16.95
CA THR A 390 13.68 -8.11 16.15
C THR A 390 14.14 -7.93 14.70
N ILE A 391 15.45 -7.89 14.44
CA ILE A 391 16.00 -7.96 13.07
C ILE A 391 15.60 -9.29 12.40
N ASN A 392 15.76 -10.43 13.09
CA ASN A 392 15.42 -11.75 12.53
C ASN A 392 13.92 -11.87 12.20
N THR A 393 13.02 -11.38 13.06
CA THR A 393 11.58 -11.41 12.78
C THR A 393 11.22 -10.51 11.60
N LEU A 394 11.78 -9.29 11.53
CA LEU A 394 11.57 -8.38 10.40
C LEU A 394 12.14 -8.93 9.09
N THR A 395 13.23 -9.70 9.11
CA THR A 395 13.70 -10.40 7.90
C THR A 395 12.76 -11.51 7.46
N ALA A 396 12.17 -12.27 8.39
CA ALA A 396 11.19 -13.32 8.05
C ALA A 396 9.89 -12.71 7.48
N GLU A 397 9.37 -11.63 8.08
CA GLU A 397 8.22 -10.88 7.56
C GLU A 397 8.50 -10.31 6.16
N LYS A 398 9.71 -9.76 5.93
CA LYS A 398 10.14 -9.29 4.62
C LYS A 398 10.21 -10.42 3.58
N GLU A 399 10.68 -11.60 3.95
CA GLU A 399 10.72 -12.77 3.06
C GLU A 399 9.30 -13.28 2.73
N GLU A 400 8.39 -13.30 3.70
CA GLU A 400 6.99 -13.65 3.45
C GLU A 400 6.32 -12.62 2.51
N LEU A 401 6.46 -11.32 2.78
CA LEU A 401 5.91 -10.26 1.94
C LEU A 401 6.51 -10.30 0.52
N SER A 402 7.80 -10.59 0.38
CA SER A 402 8.45 -10.80 -0.91
C SER A 402 7.85 -11.99 -1.67
N ALA A 403 7.58 -13.11 -0.98
CA ALA A 403 6.89 -14.26 -1.57
C ALA A 403 5.46 -13.91 -2.01
N GLN A 404 4.71 -13.18 -1.19
CA GLN A 404 3.35 -12.71 -1.53
C GLN A 404 3.34 -11.77 -2.75
N VAL A 405 4.28 -10.82 -2.83
CA VAL A 405 4.47 -9.95 -4.00
C VAL A 405 4.81 -10.76 -5.24
N SER A 406 5.74 -11.72 -5.16
CA SER A 406 6.11 -12.56 -6.31
C SER A 406 4.92 -13.38 -6.86
N LYS A 407 4.01 -13.81 -5.97
CA LYS A 407 2.77 -14.47 -6.37
C LYS A 407 1.81 -13.50 -7.07
N LEU A 408 1.55 -12.33 -6.49
CA LEU A 408 0.67 -11.32 -7.08
C LEU A 408 1.19 -10.83 -8.44
N GLU A 409 2.51 -10.71 -8.62
CA GLU A 409 3.12 -10.46 -9.93
C GLU A 409 2.80 -11.55 -10.95
N ASN A 410 2.88 -12.82 -10.56
CA ASN A 410 2.61 -13.95 -11.46
C ASN A 410 1.12 -14.05 -11.80
N ASP A 411 0.24 -13.84 -10.83
CA ASP A 411 -1.22 -13.74 -11.05
C ASP A 411 -1.55 -12.54 -11.96
N ALA A 412 -0.84 -11.41 -11.84
CA ALA A 412 -1.00 -10.23 -12.71
C ALA A 412 -0.46 -10.47 -14.13
N LYS A 413 0.68 -11.15 -14.28
CA LYS A 413 1.22 -11.58 -15.60
C LYS A 413 0.23 -12.51 -16.30
N ALA A 414 -0.28 -13.52 -15.59
CA ALA A 414 -1.30 -14.44 -16.13
C ALA A 414 -2.57 -13.69 -16.59
N ARG A 415 -3.10 -12.77 -15.78
CA ARG A 415 -4.26 -11.93 -16.17
C ARG A 415 -3.97 -11.01 -17.36
N LYS A 416 -2.74 -10.51 -17.50
CA LYS A 416 -2.32 -9.73 -18.67
C LYS A 416 -2.27 -10.60 -19.93
N ASP A 417 -1.77 -11.83 -19.81
CA ASP A 417 -1.75 -12.82 -20.89
C ASP A 417 -3.15 -13.39 -21.21
N GLU A 418 -4.13 -13.24 -20.33
CA GLU A 418 -5.56 -13.45 -20.64
C GLU A 418 -6.14 -12.22 -21.35
N SER A 419 -5.87 -11.01 -20.84
CA SER A 419 -6.37 -9.75 -21.42
C SER A 419 -5.91 -9.56 -22.88
N SER A 420 -4.66 -9.89 -23.20
CA SER A 420 -4.17 -9.79 -24.59
C SER A 420 -4.89 -10.74 -25.54
N LYS A 421 -5.24 -11.96 -25.10
CA LYS A 421 -6.10 -12.89 -25.87
C LYS A 421 -7.51 -12.33 -26.06
N PHE A 422 -8.02 -11.55 -25.10
CA PHE A 422 -9.29 -10.85 -25.21
C PHE A 422 -9.23 -9.59 -26.09
N GLU A 423 -8.07 -8.94 -26.27
CA GLU A 423 -7.87 -7.86 -27.27
C GLU A 423 -7.75 -8.40 -28.70
N ASP A 424 -7.08 -9.55 -28.85
CA ASP A 424 -6.93 -10.30 -30.10
C ASP A 424 -8.27 -10.68 -30.76
N HIS A 425 -9.31 -10.89 -29.94
CA HIS A 425 -10.58 -11.47 -30.40
C HIS A 425 -11.50 -10.43 -31.10
N PRO A 426 -11.70 -9.21 -30.57
CA PRO A 426 -12.31 -8.09 -31.29
C PRO A 426 -11.66 -7.82 -32.64
N HIS A 427 -10.32 -7.82 -32.74
CA HIS A 427 -9.65 -7.58 -34.03
C HIS A 427 -10.06 -8.60 -35.11
N LYS A 428 -10.11 -9.89 -34.76
CA LYS A 428 -10.56 -10.97 -35.65
C LYS A 428 -12.03 -10.79 -36.05
N TRP A 429 -12.92 -10.48 -35.09
CA TRP A 429 -14.33 -10.18 -35.38
C TRP A 429 -14.49 -8.92 -36.25
N HIS A 430 -13.68 -7.89 -36.07
CA HIS A 430 -13.72 -6.68 -36.91
C HIS A 430 -13.27 -6.98 -38.34
N GLU A 431 -12.27 -7.83 -38.54
CA GLU A 431 -11.86 -8.29 -39.87
C GLU A 431 -12.99 -9.07 -40.58
N GLU A 432 -13.63 -10.01 -39.88
CA GLU A 432 -14.78 -10.74 -40.42
C GLU A 432 -15.99 -9.84 -40.70
N HIS A 433 -16.33 -8.92 -39.80
CA HIS A 433 -17.40 -7.95 -40.02
C HIS A 433 -17.10 -7.01 -41.19
N ASN A 434 -15.86 -6.57 -41.38
CA ASN A 434 -15.45 -5.77 -42.53
C ASN A 434 -15.58 -6.57 -43.84
N LYS A 435 -15.14 -7.84 -43.85
CA LYS A 435 -15.25 -8.76 -44.99
C LYS A 435 -16.72 -9.03 -45.38
N LEU A 436 -17.58 -9.32 -44.40
CA LEU A 436 -19.02 -9.50 -44.61
C LEU A 436 -19.69 -8.18 -45.08
N THR A 437 -19.32 -7.04 -44.49
CA THR A 437 -19.82 -5.72 -44.92
C THR A 437 -19.44 -5.41 -46.37
N GLN A 438 -18.24 -5.80 -46.81
CA GLN A 438 -17.82 -5.64 -48.20
C GLN A 438 -18.62 -6.56 -49.14
N GLN A 439 -18.82 -7.83 -48.77
CA GLN A 439 -19.67 -8.75 -49.52
C GLN A 439 -21.12 -8.24 -49.66
N VAL A 440 -21.70 -7.69 -48.59
CA VAL A 440 -23.04 -7.07 -48.61
C VAL A 440 -23.07 -5.85 -49.54
N LYS A 441 -22.07 -4.96 -49.49
CA LYS A 441 -21.96 -3.81 -50.41
C LYS A 441 -21.88 -4.23 -51.87
N ASP A 442 -21.13 -5.29 -52.18
CA ASP A 442 -20.98 -5.76 -53.56
C ASP A 442 -22.22 -6.53 -54.06
N ALA A 443 -22.89 -7.29 -53.19
CA ALA A 443 -24.21 -7.87 -53.47
C ALA A 443 -25.29 -6.79 -53.68
N GLN A 444 -25.25 -5.69 -52.93
CA GLN A 444 -26.14 -4.54 -53.13
C GLN A 444 -25.91 -3.88 -54.50
N LYS A 445 -24.65 -3.66 -54.92
CA LYS A 445 -24.34 -3.16 -56.28
C LYS A 445 -24.89 -4.07 -57.37
N ALA A 446 -24.71 -5.39 -57.23
CA ALA A 446 -25.24 -6.38 -58.17
C ALA A 446 -26.78 -6.35 -58.23
N SER A 447 -27.44 -6.29 -57.07
CA SER A 447 -28.90 -6.17 -56.95
C SER A 447 -29.43 -4.90 -57.64
N ILE A 448 -28.79 -3.75 -57.39
CA ILE A 448 -29.14 -2.48 -58.05
C ILE A 448 -29.00 -2.58 -59.58
N SER A 449 -27.89 -3.16 -60.08
CA SER A 449 -27.68 -3.38 -61.51
C SER A 449 -28.76 -4.27 -62.12
N LEU A 450 -29.14 -5.37 -61.44
CA LEU A 450 -30.24 -6.23 -61.85
C LEU A 450 -31.60 -5.49 -61.83
N THR A 451 -31.88 -4.65 -60.82
CA THR A 451 -33.10 -3.85 -60.76
C THR A 451 -33.20 -2.86 -61.93
N TYR A 452 -32.10 -2.21 -62.33
CA TYR A 452 -32.09 -1.38 -63.55
C TYR A 452 -32.36 -2.21 -64.81
N ARG A 453 -31.75 -3.40 -64.93
CA ARG A 453 -31.96 -4.29 -66.07
C ARG A 453 -33.39 -4.86 -66.13
N VAL A 454 -34.02 -5.11 -64.98
CA VAL A 454 -35.44 -5.50 -64.91
C VAL A 454 -36.31 -4.38 -65.44
N LYS A 455 -36.14 -3.13 -64.98
CA LYS A 455 -36.89 -1.97 -65.48
C LYS A 455 -36.73 -1.73 -66.99
N GLU A 456 -35.51 -1.88 -67.51
CA GLU A 456 -35.22 -1.79 -68.95
C GLU A 456 -35.92 -2.88 -69.78
N LEU A 457 -36.21 -4.04 -69.18
CA LEU A 457 -36.97 -5.12 -69.81
C LEU A 457 -38.48 -4.92 -69.65
N GLU A 458 -38.96 -4.47 -68.48
CA GLU A 458 -40.35 -4.08 -68.23
C GLU A 458 -40.82 -3.00 -69.21
N GLU A 459 -40.01 -1.95 -69.43
CA GLU A 459 -40.28 -0.90 -70.43
C GLU A 459 -40.37 -1.47 -71.85
N LYS A 460 -39.52 -2.45 -72.21
CA LYS A 460 -39.54 -3.08 -73.53
C LYS A 460 -40.74 -4.02 -73.72
N VAL A 461 -41.15 -4.74 -72.68
CA VAL A 461 -42.38 -5.54 -72.69
C VAL A 461 -43.58 -4.61 -72.84
N HIS A 462 -43.67 -3.54 -72.06
CA HIS A 462 -44.78 -2.59 -72.14
C HIS A 462 -44.90 -1.93 -73.53
N ASN A 463 -43.78 -1.50 -74.11
CA ASN A 463 -43.77 -0.98 -75.48
C ASN A 463 -44.18 -2.03 -76.54
N GLN A 464 -43.89 -3.31 -76.32
CA GLN A 464 -44.39 -4.40 -77.18
C GLN A 464 -45.89 -4.65 -76.97
N GLU A 465 -46.39 -4.60 -75.74
CA GLU A 465 -47.82 -4.72 -75.42
C GLU A 465 -48.65 -3.61 -76.10
N LEU A 466 -48.18 -2.36 -76.06
CA LEU A 466 -48.80 -1.24 -76.76
C LEU A 466 -48.85 -1.48 -78.28
N LEU A 467 -47.73 -1.87 -78.90
CA LEU A 467 -47.68 -2.14 -80.35
C LEU A 467 -48.58 -3.33 -80.75
N ILE A 468 -48.70 -4.34 -79.88
CA ILE A 468 -49.63 -5.46 -80.07
C ILE A 468 -51.08 -4.98 -79.95
N MET A 469 -51.39 -4.13 -78.98
CA MET A 469 -52.72 -3.55 -78.77
C MET A 469 -53.15 -2.67 -79.95
N ASP A 470 -52.28 -1.79 -80.42
CA ASP A 470 -52.51 -0.89 -81.56
C ASP A 470 -52.73 -1.70 -82.84
N SER A 471 -51.82 -2.62 -83.17
CA SER A 471 -51.99 -3.48 -84.34
C SER A 471 -53.17 -4.45 -84.23
N ALA A 472 -53.73 -4.66 -83.03
CA ALA A 472 -54.99 -5.38 -82.84
C ALA A 472 -56.20 -4.45 -82.99
N GLU A 473 -56.09 -3.16 -82.66
CA GLU A 473 -57.13 -2.16 -82.92
C GLU A 473 -57.21 -1.81 -84.40
N GLU A 474 -56.09 -1.71 -85.13
CA GLU A 474 -56.06 -1.62 -86.59
C GLU A 474 -56.80 -2.78 -87.26
N LYS A 475 -56.59 -4.01 -86.77
CA LYS A 475 -57.32 -5.20 -87.25
C LYS A 475 -58.80 -5.15 -86.91
N ARG A 476 -59.17 -4.66 -85.71
CA ARG A 476 -60.57 -4.44 -85.32
C ARG A 476 -61.23 -3.35 -86.19
N GLU A 477 -60.54 -2.28 -86.51
CA GLU A 477 -61.03 -1.21 -87.38
C GLU A 477 -61.18 -1.69 -88.83
N ALA A 478 -60.22 -2.42 -89.38
CA ALA A 478 -60.34 -3.04 -90.70
C ALA A 478 -61.57 -3.98 -90.80
N ILE A 479 -61.87 -4.73 -89.72
CA ILE A 479 -63.09 -5.54 -89.62
C ILE A 479 -64.34 -4.65 -89.52
N ARG A 480 -64.34 -3.56 -88.75
CA ARG A 480 -65.46 -2.61 -88.66
C ARG A 480 -65.77 -1.98 -90.02
N GLN A 481 -64.75 -1.50 -90.73
CA GLN A 481 -64.88 -0.93 -92.08
C GLN A 481 -65.40 -1.96 -93.11
N LEU A 482 -64.88 -3.20 -93.06
CA LEU A 482 -65.39 -4.28 -93.91
C LEU A 482 -66.86 -4.55 -93.64
N CYS A 483 -67.27 -4.71 -92.36
CA CYS A 483 -68.67 -4.88 -91.98
C CYS A 483 -69.57 -3.73 -92.46
N PHE A 484 -69.09 -2.48 -92.37
CA PHE A 484 -69.84 -1.30 -92.83
C PHE A 484 -70.06 -1.32 -94.35
N SER A 485 -69.02 -1.63 -95.13
CA SER A 485 -69.15 -1.80 -96.59
C SER A 485 -70.07 -2.97 -96.97
N LEU A 486 -70.02 -4.08 -96.23
CA LEU A 486 -70.81 -5.28 -96.50
C LEU A 486 -72.31 -5.02 -96.26
N GLU A 487 -72.65 -4.32 -95.18
CA GLU A 487 -74.03 -3.89 -94.93
C GLU A 487 -74.50 -2.82 -95.94
N HIS A 488 -73.63 -1.91 -96.39
CA HIS A 488 -73.96 -0.98 -97.49
C HIS A 488 -74.32 -1.73 -98.78
N TYR A 489 -73.52 -2.72 -99.19
CA TYR A 489 -73.84 -3.58 -100.35
C TYR A 489 -75.12 -4.39 -100.13
N ARG A 490 -75.37 -4.86 -98.91
CA ARG A 490 -76.61 -5.60 -98.54
C ARG A 490 -77.84 -4.70 -98.68
N VAL A 491 -77.79 -3.47 -98.20
CA VAL A 491 -78.86 -2.47 -98.35
C VAL A 491 -79.07 -2.13 -99.83
N GLY A 492 -78.01 -1.89 -100.59
CA GLY A 492 -78.09 -1.65 -102.04
C GLY A 492 -78.71 -2.83 -102.81
N TYR A 493 -78.35 -4.07 -102.45
CA TYR A 493 -78.96 -5.28 -103.03
C TYR A 493 -80.44 -5.42 -102.67
N LEU A 494 -80.82 -5.12 -101.41
CA LEU A 494 -82.23 -5.11 -100.99
C LEU A 494 -83.04 -4.05 -101.74
N GLN A 495 -82.49 -2.86 -101.96
CA GLN A 495 -83.10 -1.80 -102.77
C GLN A 495 -83.27 -2.24 -104.24
N LEU A 496 -82.24 -2.81 -104.87
CA LEU A 496 -82.35 -3.37 -106.23
C LEU A 496 -83.44 -4.46 -106.31
N ARG A 497 -83.46 -5.38 -105.35
CA ARG A 497 -84.46 -6.45 -105.26
C ARG A 497 -85.87 -5.89 -105.09
N GLN A 498 -86.04 -4.82 -104.30
CA GLN A 498 -87.33 -4.17 -104.09
C GLN A 498 -87.80 -3.43 -105.35
N MET A 499 -86.89 -2.75 -106.07
CA MET A 499 -87.20 -2.11 -107.37
C MET A 499 -87.65 -3.14 -108.42
N LEU A 500 -86.96 -4.29 -108.52
CA LEU A 500 -87.35 -5.41 -109.39
C LEU A 500 -88.70 -6.02 -108.99
N GLN A 501 -89.01 -6.12 -107.69
CA GLN A 501 -90.33 -6.56 -107.22
C GLN A 501 -91.45 -5.56 -107.54
N MET A 502 -91.18 -4.24 -107.48
CA MET A 502 -92.16 -3.22 -107.87
C MET A 502 -92.46 -3.25 -109.37
N GLN A 503 -91.47 -3.54 -110.23
CA GLN A 503 -91.68 -3.75 -111.67
C GLN A 503 -92.55 -4.98 -112.00
N HIS A 504 -92.86 -5.84 -111.03
CA HIS A 504 -93.70 -7.04 -111.21
C HIS A 504 -95.04 -6.99 -110.46
N ARG A 505 -95.37 -5.90 -109.75
CA ARG A 505 -96.72 -5.69 -109.18
C ARG A 505 -97.63 -4.93 -110.14
N ARG A 506 -98.20 -5.64 -111.12
CA ARG A 506 -99.38 -5.17 -111.87
C ARG A 506 -100.64 -5.29 -110.99
N PRO A 507 -101.52 -4.27 -110.91
CA PRO A 507 -102.87 -4.42 -110.37
C PRO A 507 -103.71 -5.35 -111.24
N ALA A 508 -104.69 -6.03 -110.65
CA ALA A 508 -105.72 -6.73 -111.40
C ALA A 508 -106.73 -5.72 -112.00
N VAL A 509 -107.15 -5.97 -113.24
CA VAL A 509 -108.02 -5.10 -114.05
C VAL A 509 -109.50 -5.41 -113.81
N MET A 510 -110.37 -4.40 -113.90
CA MET A 510 -111.74 -4.53 -114.43
C MET A 510 -112.23 -3.20 -115.03
N VAL A 511 -112.99 -3.32 -116.13
CA VAL A 511 -114.00 -2.45 -116.77
C VAL A 511 -114.48 -1.22 -115.94
N THR A 512 -114.72 -0.03 -116.51
CA THR A 512 -114.90 0.39 -117.93
C THR A 512 -113.74 1.20 -118.50
#